data_AF-T1BJZ2-F1
#
_entry.id   AF-T1BJZ2-F1
#
_cell.length_a   1.000
_cell.length_b   1.000
_cell.length_c   1.000
_cell.angle_alpha   90.00
_cell.angle_beta   90.00
_cell.angle_gamma   90.00
#
_symmetry.space_group_name_H-M   'P 1'
#
loop_
_entity.id
_entity.type
_entity.pdbx_description
1 polymer ?
#
loop_
_entity_poly.entity_id
_entity_poly.type
_entity_poly.pdbx_seq_one_letter_code
_entity_poly.pdbx_strand_id
1 'polypeptide(L)'
;MSLNGSKSFIMDGMVINMDDARLKTLTQIEEFLKGTDELFRVSREERYPLVQRTLTRFGYDKLARKGKGVILRYLEAMTGLSRQQMTRLVQQFQKTGVVRLGYQTPRRGFQRVFGP
;
A
#
# COMPACT_ATOMS: atom_id res chain seq x y z
N MET A 1 -7.37 -12.95 -14.20
CA MET A 1 -8.59 -12.12 -14.21
C MET A 1 -8.17 -10.68 -14.01
N SER A 2 -8.36 -9.85 -15.04
CA SER A 2 -7.94 -8.44 -15.06
C SER A 2 -9.01 -7.61 -14.35
N LEU A 3 -8.68 -7.02 -13.19
CA LEU A 3 -9.54 -6.06 -12.50
C LEU A 3 -9.12 -4.63 -12.88
N ASN A 4 -9.25 -4.27 -14.16
CA ASN A 4 -9.09 -2.88 -14.60
C ASN A 4 -10.48 -2.23 -14.73
N GLY A 5 -11.10 -1.96 -13.58
CA GLY A 5 -12.15 -0.95 -13.50
C GLY A 5 -11.48 0.39 -13.23
N SER A 6 -11.15 1.15 -14.27
CA SER A 6 -10.56 2.48 -14.14
C SER A 6 -11.52 3.39 -13.39
N LYS A 7 -11.24 3.65 -12.11
CA LYS A 7 -11.96 4.64 -11.31
C LYS A 7 -11.33 6.01 -11.57
N SER A 8 -12.11 7.01 -11.94
CA SER A 8 -11.64 8.38 -12.13
C SER A 8 -12.33 9.32 -11.15
N PHE A 9 -11.59 10.25 -10.56
CA PHE A 9 -12.08 11.28 -9.65
C PHE A 9 -11.73 12.66 -10.19
N ILE A 10 -12.61 13.63 -9.95
CA ILE A 10 -12.44 15.02 -10.34
C ILE A 10 -12.28 15.84 -9.05
N MET A 11 -11.14 16.51 -8.88
CA MET A 11 -10.85 17.43 -7.76
C MET A 11 -10.35 18.75 -8.33
N ASP A 12 -11.00 19.88 -8.01
CA ASP A 12 -10.62 21.25 -8.44
C ASP A 12 -10.23 21.39 -9.92
N GLY A 13 -10.98 20.71 -10.81
CA GLY A 13 -10.75 20.73 -12.27
C GLY A 13 -9.67 19.76 -12.78
N MET A 14 -9.01 19.01 -11.90
CA MET A 14 -8.04 17.97 -12.26
C MET A 14 -8.66 16.56 -12.19
N VAL A 15 -8.51 15.80 -13.28
CA VAL A 15 -8.99 14.40 -13.38
C VAL A 15 -7.89 13.45 -12.92
N ILE A 16 -8.07 12.84 -11.75
CA ILE A 16 -7.18 11.82 -11.20
C ILE A 16 -7.76 10.44 -11.54
N ASN A 17 -7.08 9.70 -12.42
CA ASN A 17 -7.41 8.30 -12.68
C ASN A 17 -6.79 7.42 -11.58
N MET A 18 -7.63 6.81 -10.75
CA MET A 18 -7.33 5.77 -9.74
C MET A 18 -7.04 4.42 -10.40
N ASP A 19 -6.32 4.44 -11.53
CA ASP A 19 -5.45 3.33 -11.87
C ASP A 19 -4.17 3.58 -11.07
N ASP A 20 -3.79 2.65 -10.18
CA ASP A 20 -2.49 2.74 -9.49
C ASP A 20 -1.31 2.73 -10.48
N ALA A 21 -1.57 2.45 -11.76
CA ALA A 21 -0.67 2.62 -12.91
C ALA A 21 -0.55 4.07 -13.43
N ARG A 22 -1.38 5.03 -12.98
CA ARG A 22 -1.43 6.41 -13.50
C ARG A 22 -1.10 7.51 -12.49
N LEU A 23 -1.11 7.25 -11.18
CA LEU A 23 -0.50 8.14 -10.18
C LEU A 23 1.02 8.16 -10.37
N LYS A 24 1.54 9.11 -11.15
CA LYS A 24 2.94 9.14 -11.62
C LYS A 24 3.85 9.96 -10.72
N THR A 25 3.28 10.89 -9.93
CA THR A 25 4.07 11.86 -9.18
C THR A 25 3.61 11.96 -7.72
N LEU A 26 4.53 12.33 -6.83
CA LEU A 26 4.23 12.56 -5.42
C LEU A 26 3.17 13.66 -5.24
N THR A 27 3.19 14.69 -6.09
CA THR A 27 2.21 15.78 -6.07
C THR A 27 0.78 15.28 -6.31
N GLN A 28 0.59 14.38 -7.29
CA GLN A 28 -0.73 13.78 -7.55
C GLN A 28 -1.23 12.96 -6.36
N ILE A 29 -0.33 12.29 -5.65
CA ILE A 29 -0.67 11.54 -4.43
C ILE A 29 -1.06 12.49 -3.30
N GLU A 30 -0.34 13.61 -3.12
CA GLU A 30 -0.67 14.60 -2.10
C GLU A 30 -2.02 15.28 -2.35
N GLU A 31 -2.33 15.63 -3.59
CA GLU A 31 -3.62 16.21 -3.98
C GLU A 31 -4.76 15.21 -3.76
N PHE A 32 -4.56 13.96 -4.17
CA PHE A 32 -5.50 12.88 -3.87
C PHE A 32 -5.76 12.77 -2.36
N LEU A 33 -4.70 12.72 -1.55
CA LEU A 33 -4.83 12.61 -0.09
C LEU A 33 -5.56 13.80 0.57
N LYS A 34 -5.59 14.98 -0.08
CA LYS A 34 -6.32 16.16 0.44
C LYS A 34 -7.82 16.07 0.24
N GLY A 35 -8.28 15.43 -0.85
CA GLY A 35 -9.70 15.36 -1.19
C GLY A 35 -10.38 14.01 -0.89
N THR A 36 -9.66 13.07 -0.28
CA THR A 36 -10.13 11.68 -0.12
C THR A 36 -10.71 11.43 1.27
N ASP A 37 -12.01 11.10 1.33
CA ASP A 37 -12.68 10.55 2.52
C ASP A 37 -12.37 9.04 2.67
N GLU A 38 -12.41 8.48 3.89
CA GLU A 38 -11.82 7.17 4.27
C GLU A 38 -12.38 5.90 3.56
N LEU A 39 -13.24 6.05 2.56
CA LEU A 39 -13.95 4.97 1.85
C LEU A 39 -13.13 4.19 0.81
N PHE A 40 -11.92 4.61 0.46
CA PHE A 40 -11.14 3.98 -0.62
C PHE A 40 -10.23 2.85 -0.12
N ARG A 41 -10.83 1.75 0.34
CA ARG A 41 -10.06 0.56 0.74
C ARG A 41 -10.05 -0.49 -0.36
N VAL A 42 -8.86 -0.88 -0.80
CA VAL A 42 -8.69 -2.03 -1.70
C VAL A 42 -9.06 -3.35 -0.99
N SER A 43 -9.46 -4.35 -1.77
CA SER A 43 -9.75 -5.69 -1.26
C SER A 43 -8.52 -6.28 -0.56
N ARG A 44 -8.74 -7.24 0.36
CA ARG A 44 -7.65 -7.83 1.17
C ARG A 44 -6.55 -8.47 0.31
N GLU A 45 -6.94 -9.09 -0.80
CA GLU A 45 -6.05 -9.74 -1.76
C GLU A 45 -5.14 -8.73 -2.47
N GLU A 46 -5.64 -7.50 -2.67
CA GLU A 46 -4.98 -6.46 -3.45
C GLU A 46 -4.04 -5.58 -2.60
N ARG A 47 -4.14 -5.65 -1.26
CA ARG A 47 -3.34 -4.81 -0.35
C ARG A 47 -1.83 -4.95 -0.57
N TYR A 48 -1.32 -6.18 -0.65
CA TYR A 48 0.12 -6.39 -0.77
C TYR A 48 0.66 -6.19 -2.19
N PRO A 49 -0.04 -6.67 -3.25
CA PRO A 49 0.29 -6.27 -4.61
C PRO A 49 0.36 -4.74 -4.79
N LEU A 50 -0.60 -3.99 -4.21
CA LEU A 50 -0.62 -2.53 -4.20
C LEU A 50 0.63 -1.94 -3.54
N VAL A 51 0.97 -2.41 -2.33
CA VAL A 51 2.17 -1.96 -1.60
C VAL A 51 3.42 -2.23 -2.43
N GLN A 52 3.60 -3.45 -2.94
CA GLN A 52 4.79 -3.81 -3.71
C GLN A 52 4.94 -2.94 -4.96
N ARG A 53 3.91 -2.86 -5.80
CA ARG A 53 3.99 -2.10 -7.06
C ARG A 53 4.22 -0.62 -6.81
N THR A 54 3.61 -0.04 -5.77
CA THR A 54 3.82 1.37 -5.40
C THR A 54 5.27 1.62 -4.97
N LEU A 55 5.80 0.79 -4.06
CA LEU A 55 7.17 0.95 -3.56
C LEU A 55 8.21 0.78 -4.67
N THR A 56 8.02 -0.20 -5.56
CA THR A 56 8.88 -0.41 -6.74
C THR A 56 8.80 0.78 -7.69
N ARG A 57 7.58 1.21 -8.04
CA ARG A 57 7.35 2.28 -9.02
C ARG A 57 7.98 3.61 -8.62
N PHE A 58 7.82 4.00 -7.36
CA PHE A 58 8.36 5.25 -6.85
C PHE A 58 9.83 5.13 -6.42
N GLY A 59 10.44 3.95 -6.57
CA GLY A 59 11.81 3.70 -6.14
C GLY A 59 11.99 4.09 -4.67
N TYR A 60 11.13 3.57 -3.79
CA TYR A 60 10.96 4.06 -2.42
C TYR A 60 12.28 4.23 -1.66
N ASP A 61 13.25 3.34 -1.86
CA ASP A 61 14.56 3.43 -1.21
C ASP A 61 15.32 4.72 -1.53
N LYS A 62 15.17 5.21 -2.77
CA LYS A 62 15.81 6.43 -3.30
C LYS A 62 15.06 7.71 -2.94
N LEU A 63 13.85 7.61 -2.36
CA LEU A 63 13.07 8.79 -1.99
C LEU A 63 13.66 9.49 -0.76
N ALA A 64 13.60 10.83 -0.78
CA ALA A 64 13.83 11.64 0.41
C ALA A 64 12.76 11.39 1.48
N ARG A 65 13.07 11.73 2.74
CA ARG A 65 12.18 11.50 3.89
C ARG A 65 10.76 12.04 3.70
N LYS A 66 10.62 13.23 3.08
CA LYS A 66 9.30 13.81 2.75
C LYS A 66 8.51 12.92 1.78
N GLY A 67 9.12 12.52 0.66
CA GLY A 67 8.50 11.63 -0.32
C GLY A 67 8.12 10.27 0.26
N LYS A 68 8.96 9.70 1.12
CA LYS A 68 8.63 8.46 1.85
C LYS A 68 7.35 8.61 2.68
N GLY A 69 7.18 9.75 3.37
CA GLY A 69 5.98 10.03 4.16
C GLY A 69 4.71 10.10 3.31
N VAL A 70 4.78 10.72 2.12
CA VAL A 70 3.65 10.80 1.17
C VAL A 70 3.21 9.40 0.73
N ILE A 71 4.17 8.56 0.33
CA ILE A 71 3.88 7.18 -0.10
C ILE A 71 3.28 6.35 1.04
N LEU A 72 3.78 6.50 2.27
CA LEU A 72 3.22 5.78 3.42
C LEU A 72 1.76 6.16 3.69
N ARG A 73 1.44 7.45 3.70
CA ARG A 73 0.06 7.93 3.93
C ARG A 73 -0.89 7.45 2.83
N TYR A 74 -0.44 7.45 1.59
CA TYR A 74 -1.19 6.89 0.46
C TYR A 74 -1.50 5.41 0.66
N LEU A 75 -0.48 4.61 0.98
CA LEU A 75 -0.65 3.17 1.18
C LEU A 75 -1.52 2.86 2.40
N GLU A 76 -1.39 3.62 3.49
CA GLU A 76 -2.25 3.49 4.67
C GLU A 76 -3.72 3.78 4.32
N ALA A 77 -3.99 4.88 3.61
CA ALA A 77 -5.33 5.24 3.17
C ALA A 77 -5.95 4.18 2.24
N MET A 78 -5.20 3.74 1.22
CA MET A 78 -5.68 2.78 0.22
C MET A 78 -5.86 1.36 0.77
N THR A 79 -5.01 0.93 1.71
CA THR A 79 -5.07 -0.44 2.24
C THR A 79 -5.88 -0.56 3.53
N GLY A 80 -6.06 0.54 4.27
CA GLY A 80 -6.58 0.54 5.63
C GLY A 80 -5.69 -0.21 6.63
N LEU A 81 -4.42 -0.49 6.29
CA LEU A 81 -3.47 -1.11 7.20
C LEU A 81 -2.95 -0.08 8.20
N SER A 82 -2.71 -0.51 9.44
CA SER A 82 -2.14 0.38 10.43
C SER A 82 -0.70 0.77 10.05
N ARG A 83 -0.25 1.92 10.54
CA ARG A 83 1.14 2.39 10.35
C ARG A 83 2.19 1.36 10.73
N GLN A 84 1.95 0.58 11.78
CA GLN A 84 2.87 -0.47 12.22
C GLN A 84 2.93 -1.63 11.21
N GLN A 85 1.79 -2.05 10.66
CA GLN A 85 1.74 -3.08 9.62
C GLN A 85 2.44 -2.59 8.35
N MET A 86 2.18 -1.35 7.93
CA MET A 86 2.82 -0.75 6.77
C MET A 86 4.34 -0.69 6.94
N THR A 87 4.81 -0.27 8.12
CA THR A 87 6.25 -0.23 8.44
C THR A 87 6.89 -1.61 8.30
N ARG A 88 6.23 -2.68 8.75
CA ARG A 88 6.74 -4.06 8.60
C ARG A 88 6.83 -4.47 7.13
N LEU A 89 5.82 -4.15 6.31
CA LEU A 89 5.84 -4.47 4.87
C LEU A 89 6.93 -3.70 4.14
N VAL A 90 7.12 -2.42 4.47
CA VAL A 90 8.22 -1.62 3.92
C VAL A 90 9.57 -2.22 4.31
N GLN A 91 9.78 -2.55 5.58
CA GLN A 91 11.03 -3.20 6.01
C GLN A 91 11.28 -4.53 5.29
N GLN A 92 10.23 -5.31 5.02
CA GLN A 92 10.34 -6.53 4.21
C GLN A 92 10.79 -6.17 2.79
N PHE A 93 10.12 -5.22 2.14
CA PHE A 93 10.45 -4.75 0.80
C PHE A 93 11.90 -4.25 0.70
N GLN A 94 12.37 -3.45 1.64
CA GLN A 94 13.76 -2.94 1.63
C GLN A 94 14.80 -4.05 1.77
N LYS A 95 14.45 -5.17 2.41
CA LYS A 95 15.35 -6.32 2.60
C LYS A 95 15.33 -7.28 1.43
N THR A 96 14.18 -7.50 0.81
CA THR A 96 13.97 -8.60 -0.16
C THR A 96 13.56 -8.14 -1.56
N GLY A 97 13.22 -6.86 -1.72
CA GLY A 97 12.60 -6.31 -2.94
C GLY A 97 11.15 -6.75 -3.18
N VAL A 98 10.55 -7.54 -2.27
CA VAL A 98 9.24 -8.18 -2.48
C VAL A 98 8.40 -8.09 -1.20
N VAL A 99 7.12 -7.77 -1.35
CA VAL A 99 6.14 -7.76 -0.25
C VAL A 99 5.34 -9.07 -0.32
N ARG A 100 5.35 -9.86 0.75
CA ARG A 100 4.62 -11.15 0.80
C ARG A 100 3.71 -11.21 2.01
N LEU A 101 2.60 -11.94 1.88
CA LEU A 101 1.76 -12.32 3.01
C LEU A 101 2.59 -13.18 3.96
N GLY A 102 3.10 -12.56 5.02
CA GLY A 102 3.95 -13.18 6.02
C GLY A 102 3.16 -13.99 7.05
N TYR A 103 2.24 -14.86 6.62
CA TYR A 103 1.83 -15.93 7.53
C TYR A 103 2.99 -16.93 7.59
N GLN A 104 3.92 -16.67 8.50
CA GLN A 104 4.88 -17.68 8.92
C GLN A 104 4.32 -18.31 10.18
N THR A 105 4.11 -19.62 10.15
CA THR A 105 3.83 -20.40 11.35
C THR A 105 4.88 -20.01 12.40
N PRO A 106 4.47 -19.59 13.61
CA PRO A 106 5.42 -19.24 14.66
C PRO A 106 6.41 -20.40 14.84
N ARG A 107 7.71 -20.12 14.73
CA ARG A 107 8.76 -21.15 14.92
C ARG A 107 8.67 -21.86 16.28
N ARG A 108 7.98 -21.23 17.24
CA ARG A 108 7.60 -21.79 18.53
C ARG A 108 6.11 -21.53 18.75
N GLY A 109 5.26 -22.26 18.03
CA GLY A 109 3.84 -22.31 18.36
C GLY A 109 3.67 -22.95 19.74
N PHE A 110 2.66 -22.51 20.51
CA PHE A 110 2.31 -23.17 21.77
C PHE A 110 2.09 -24.66 21.50
N GLN A 111 2.77 -25.51 22.26
CA GLN A 111 2.57 -26.95 22.22
C GLN A 111 1.11 -27.21 22.61
N ARG A 112 0.34 -27.90 21.77
CA ARG A 112 -1.07 -28.19 22.07
C ARG A 112 -1.12 -29.14 23.26
N VAL A 113 -1.53 -28.64 24.42
CA VAL A 113 -1.61 -29.41 25.68
C VAL A 113 -2.86 -30.32 25.72
N PHE A 114 -3.83 -30.10 24.83
CA PHE A 114 -5.05 -30.90 24.77
C PHE A 114 -5.26 -31.48 23.36
N GLY A 115 -5.19 -32.81 23.26
CA GLY A 115 -5.76 -33.65 22.20
C GLY A 115 -7.03 -34.35 22.72
N PRO A 116 -7.82 -35.01 21.85
CA PRO A 116 -9.23 -35.35 22.07
C PRO A 116 -9.51 -36.17 23.33
#